data_AF-A0A4R4E2V2-F1
#
_entry.id   AF-A0A4R4E2V2-F1
#
_cell.length_a   1.000
_cell.length_b   1.000
_cell.length_c   1.000
_cell.angle_alpha   90.00
_cell.angle_beta   90.00
_cell.angle_gamma   90.00
#
_symmetry.space_group_name_H-M   'P 1'
#
loop_
_entity.id
_entity.type
_entity.pdbx_description
1 polymer ?
#
loop_
_entity_poly.entity_id
_entity_poly.type
_entity_poly.pdbx_seq_one_letter_code
_entity_poly.pdbx_strand_id
1 'polypeptide(L)' 'MKYRVEKLSETMCSIKLVPENPSETALLAKPEQEEAFLAHYRQALSKLVHKDATLVGVVNKEHYPGHVLVAYALPEGR' A
#
# COMPACT_ATOMS: atom_id res chain seq x y z
N MET A 1 2.86 -12.07 2.03
CA MET A 1 2.61 -11.14 0.92
C MET A 1 3.72 -10.14 1.01
N LYS A 2 4.50 -10.02 -0.05
CA LYS A 2 5.57 -9.03 -0.15
C LYS A 2 5.02 -7.70 -0.62
N TYR A 3 5.73 -6.64 -0.25
CA TYR A 3 5.42 -5.28 -0.67
C TYR A 3 6.60 -4.74 -1.46
N ARG A 4 6.33 -4.12 -2.60
CA ARG A 4 7.27 -3.24 -3.26
C ARG A 4 6.73 -1.83 -3.16
N VAL A 5 7.51 -0.93 -2.59
CA VAL A 5 7.13 0.47 -2.45
C VAL A 5 8.15 1.32 -3.19
N GLU A 6 7.65 2.19 -4.04
CA GLU A 6 8.45 3.17 -4.77
C GLU A 6 8.01 4.56 -4.34
N LYS A 7 8.91 5.28 -3.67
CA LYS A 7 8.65 6.66 -3.23
C LYS A 7 8.69 7.56 -4.45
N LEU A 8 7.56 8.18 -4.78
CA LEU A 8 7.47 9.13 -5.89
C LEU A 8 7.68 10.57 -5.42
N SER A 9 7.26 10.86 -4.19
CA SER A 9 7.37 12.20 -3.58
C SER A 9 7.40 12.09 -2.05
N GLU A 10 7.54 13.22 -1.37
CA GLU A 10 7.58 13.29 0.10
C GLU A 10 6.26 12.85 0.75
N THR A 11 5.15 12.91 0.01
CA THR A 11 3.80 12.55 0.47
C THR A 11 3.12 11.50 -0.41
N MET A 12 3.82 10.94 -1.40
CA MET A 12 3.24 9.95 -2.33
C MET A 12 4.18 8.79 -2.62
N CYS A 13 3.62 7.58 -2.66
CA CYS A 13 4.34 6.39 -3.07
C CYS A 13 3.44 5.40 -3.81
N SER A 14 4.05 4.69 -4.74
CA SER A 14 3.46 3.55 -5.44
C SER A 14 3.66 2.29 -4.60
N ILE A 15 2.57 1.57 -4.30
CA ILE A 15 2.60 0.31 -3.56
C ILE A 15 2.14 -0.82 -4.47
N LYS A 16 2.98 -1.83 -4.63
CA LYS A 16 2.67 -3.07 -5.33
C LYS A 16 2.68 -4.25 -4.36
N LEU A 17 1.55 -4.93 -4.26
CA LEU A 17 1.37 -6.16 -3.52
C LEU A 17 1.86 -7.33 -4.38
N VAL A 18 2.80 -8.11 -3.85
CA VAL A 18 3.37 -9.27 -4.54
C VAL A 18 2.98 -10.51 -3.75
N PRO A 19 2.01 -11.32 -4.24
CA PRO A 19 1.63 -12.55 -3.57
C PRO A 19 2.78 -13.56 -3.65
N GLU A 20 3.04 -14.26 -2.56
CA GLU A 20 4.10 -15.28 -2.48
C GLU A 20 3.53 -16.70 -2.43
N ASN A 21 2.23 -16.82 -2.17
CA ASN A 21 1.53 -18.08 -2.08
C ASN A 21 0.16 -18.01 -2.78
N PRO A 22 -0.44 -19.17 -3.12
CA PRO A 22 -1.73 -19.22 -3.82
C PRO A 22 -2.88 -18.53 -3.07
N SER A 23 -2.86 -18.55 -1.74
CA SER A 23 -3.88 -17.90 -0.91
C SER A 23 -3.86 -16.38 -1.07
N GLU A 24 -2.68 -15.78 -1.18
CA GLU A 24 -2.51 -14.34 -1.42
C GLU A 24 -2.89 -13.94 -2.83
N THR A 25 -2.60 -14.79 -3.82
CA THR A 25 -3.10 -14.60 -5.19
C THR A 25 -4.63 -14.62 -5.22
N ALA A 26 -5.25 -15.55 -4.49
CA ALA A 26 -6.70 -15.62 -4.37
C ALA A 26 -7.29 -14.42 -3.61
N LEU A 27 -6.55 -13.84 -2.66
CA LEU A 27 -6.94 -12.59 -2.00
C LEU A 27 -6.98 -11.45 -3.01
N LEU A 28 -5.93 -11.25 -3.82
CA LEU A 28 -5.87 -10.19 -4.83
C LEU A 28 -6.96 -10.29 -5.91
N ALA A 29 -7.52 -11.48 -6.13
CA ALA A 29 -8.66 -11.70 -7.01
C ALA A 29 -10.02 -11.27 -6.40
N LYS A 30 -10.05 -10.86 -5.12
CA LYS A 30 -11.25 -10.46 -4.37
C LYS A 30 -11.19 -8.98 -3.95
N PRO A 31 -11.39 -8.03 -4.87
CA PRO A 31 -11.33 -6.60 -4.58
C PRO A 31 -12.36 -6.11 -3.56
N GLU A 32 -13.40 -6.91 -3.28
CA GLU A 32 -14.42 -6.68 -2.26
C GLU A 32 -13.87 -6.60 -0.82
N GLN A 33 -12.66 -7.13 -0.57
CA GLN A 33 -11.99 -7.06 0.73
C GLN A 33 -11.16 -5.78 0.91
N GLU A 34 -11.76 -4.61 0.66
CA GLU A 34 -11.03 -3.33 0.68
C GLU A 34 -10.30 -3.08 2.01
N GLU A 35 -10.92 -3.39 3.14
CA GLU A 35 -10.29 -3.24 4.46
C GLU A 35 -9.00 -4.07 4.62
N ALA A 36 -8.95 -5.28 4.05
CA ALA A 36 -7.77 -6.13 4.09
C ALA A 36 -6.62 -5.50 3.29
N PHE A 37 -6.90 -4.92 2.12
CA PHE A 37 -5.87 -4.25 1.31
C PHE A 37 -5.41 -2.94 1.92
N LEU A 38 -6.30 -2.16 2.53
CA LEU A 38 -5.92 -0.95 3.28
C LEU A 38 -4.95 -1.28 4.42
N ALA A 39 -5.18 -2.39 5.13
CA ALA A 39 -4.25 -2.87 6.15
C ALA A 39 -2.87 -3.21 5.56
N HIS A 40 -2.83 -3.89 4.40
CA HIS A 40 -1.58 -4.17 3.69
C HIS A 40 -0.85 -2.89 3.24
N TYR A 41 -1.55 -1.88 2.72
CA TYR A 41 -0.95 -0.62 2.32
C TYR A 41 -0.38 0.14 3.52
N ARG A 42 -1.11 0.22 4.64
CA ARG A 42 -0.61 0.81 5.90
C ARG A 42 0.64 0.10 6.40
N GLN A 43 0.64 -1.24 6.34
CA GLN A 43 1.80 -2.03 6.74
C GLN A 43 3.00 -1.81 5.80
N ALA A 44 2.77 -1.68 4.49
CA ALA A 44 3.82 -1.38 3.52
C ALA A 44 4.44 0.00 3.77
N LEU A 45 3.61 1.01 4.05
CA LEU A 45 4.07 2.35 4.44
C LEU A 45 4.93 2.31 5.70
N SER A 46 4.43 1.68 6.77
CA SER A 46 5.14 1.60 8.05
C SER A 46 6.48 0.86 7.93
N LYS A 47 6.54 -0.19 7.11
CA LYS A 47 7.75 -1.02 6.97
C LYS A 47 8.79 -0.48 5.98
N LEU A 48 8.36 0.15 4.89
CA LEU A 48 9.23 0.47 3.75
C LEU A 48 9.36 1.98 3.47
N VAL A 49 8.47 2.81 4.02
CA VAL A 49 8.53 4.28 3.85
C VAL A 49 9.00 4.93 5.15
N HIS A 50 8.20 4.83 6.21
CA HIS A 50 8.52 5.36 7.53
C HIS A 50 7.62 4.73 8.57
N LYS A 51 8.15 4.39 9.75
CA LYS A 51 7.39 3.71 10.82
C LYS A 51 6.07 4.42 11.19
N ASP A 52 6.10 5.76 11.15
CA ASP A 52 4.97 6.65 11.48
C ASP A 52 4.19 7.13 10.23
N ALA A 53 4.44 6.55 9.05
CA ALA A 53 3.70 6.92 7.84
C ALA A 53 2.22 6.55 7.97
N THR A 54 1.36 7.55 7.83
CA THR A 54 -0.09 7.40 7.87
C THR A 54 -0.65 7.43 6.46
N LEU A 55 -1.42 6.39 6.09
CA LEU A 55 -2.14 6.36 4.82
C LEU A 55 -3.23 7.44 4.82
N VAL A 56 -3.10 8.43 3.93
CA VAL A 56 -4.09 9.50 3.75
C VAL A 56 -5.18 9.06 2.78
N GLY A 57 -4.80 8.41 1.68
CA GLY A 57 -5.76 7.91 0.69
C GLY A 57 -5.11 7.25 -0.51
N VAL A 58 -5.92 6.51 -1.28
CA VAL A 58 -5.51 5.95 -2.56
C VAL A 58 -5.78 6.97 -3.66
N VAL A 59 -4.72 7.45 -4.31
CA VAL A 59 -4.76 8.49 -5.35
C VAL A 59 -5.06 7.88 -6.73
N ASN A 60 -4.53 6.70 -7.02
CA ASN A 60 -4.81 5.99 -8.26
C ASN A 60 -5.12 4.51 -7.98
N LYS A 61 -6.24 4.04 -8.54
CA LYS A 61 -6.79 2.68 -8.41
C LYS A 61 -6.74 1.87 -9.74
N GLU A 62 -5.99 2.32 -10.75
CA GLU A 62 -5.94 1.68 -12.08
C GLU A 62 -5.64 0.17 -12.05
N HIS A 63 -4.79 -0.28 -11.12
CA HIS A 63 -4.45 -1.70 -10.93
C HIS A 63 -4.85 -2.21 -9.54
N TYR A 64 -5.89 -1.62 -8.95
CA TYR A 64 -6.40 -2.02 -7.65
C TYR A 64 -6.88 -3.50 -7.66
N PRO A 65 -6.61 -4.29 -6.61
CA PRO A 65 -5.88 -3.96 -5.38
C PRO A 65 -4.37 -4.26 -5.44
N GLY A 66 -3.88 -4.86 -6.53
CA GLY A 66 -2.50 -5.34 -6.63
C GLY A 66 -1.45 -4.24 -6.75
N HIS A 67 -1.79 -3.10 -7.34
CA HIS A 67 -0.89 -1.97 -7.49
C HIS A 67 -1.67 -0.65 -7.44
N VAL A 68 -1.29 0.20 -6.49
CA VAL A 68 -1.96 1.47 -6.22
C VAL A 68 -0.96 2.60 -6.01
N LEU A 69 -1.37 3.81 -6.36
CA LEU A 69 -0.71 5.02 -5.91
C LEU A 69 -1.39 5.51 -4.65
N VAL A 70 -0.64 5.74 -3.57
CA VAL A 70 -1.19 6.25 -2.32
C VAL A 70 -0.53 7.56 -1.91
N ALA A 71 -1.32 8.41 -1.28
CA ALA A 71 -0.84 9.55 -0.53
C ALA A 71 -0.65 9.13 0.94
N TYR A 72 0.46 9.55 1.54
CA TYR A 72 0.76 9.35 2.94
C TYR A 72 1.24 10.65 3.57
N ALA A 73 1.03 10.76 4.88
CA ALA A 73 1.56 11.84 5.70
C ALA A 73 2.54 11.26 6.72
N LEU A 74 3.61 12.00 6.99
CA LEU A 74 4.47 11.76 8.14
C LEU A 74 4.02 12.71 9.25
N PRO A 75 4.16 12.34 10.54
CA PRO A 75 3.97 13.30 11.62
C PRO A 75 4.97 14.44 11.40
N GLU A 76 4.50 15.68 11.31
CA GLU A 76 5.37 16.86 11.18
C GLU A 76 6.38 16.86 12.33
N GLY A 77 7.66 16.69 12.00
CA GLY A 77 8.67 16.46 13.03
C GLY A 77 10.07 16.12 12.53
N ARG A 78 10.61 16.87 11.55
CA ARG A 78 11.99 17.37 11.62
C ARG A 78 12.30 18.40 10.54
#